data_AF-A0A2T0M942-F1
#
_entry.id   AF-A0A2T0M942-F1
#
_cell.length_a   1.000
_cell.length_b   1.000
_cell.length_c   1.000
_cell.angle_alpha   90.00
_cell.angle_beta   90.00
_cell.angle_gamma   90.00
#
_symmetry.space_group_name_H-M   'P 1'
#
loop_
_entity.id
_entity.type
_entity.pdbx_description
1 polymer ?
#
loop_
_entity_poly.entity_id
_entity_poly.type
_entity_poly.pdbx_seq_one_letter_code
_entity_poly.pdbx_strand_id
1 'polypeptide(L)'
;MDNSTSSPKSAVMKFWKKNLFIISLLGIQSLSLTASFKATNACEYANSNMEYIKDQTETAISSPELQITKYYAYKAINGIEKTRSNFNACGCQEAISSLDDVLINLKEATKADTHSSSKQALQKALKNTLKGIRELKDFGLTVNNVYGDNMLVLNTKEVLDAQGGILLPEGKQLEQQIHNGLRNFEISIDNIIKQLDCDEARRFIKKTYENASIKLLDTDLTKPKKIYHQRVKTITKNALAKIEDCQ
;
A
#
# COMPACT_ATOMS: atom_id res chain seq x y z
N MET A 1 6.09 0.88 77.14
CA MET A 1 4.98 1.44 76.33
C MET A 1 5.64 2.21 75.21
N ASP A 2 5.84 1.53 74.08
CA ASP A 2 6.65 2.02 72.96
C ASP A 2 5.92 3.09 72.18
N ASN A 3 6.52 4.27 72.11
CA ASN A 3 6.01 5.41 71.36
C ASN A 3 6.77 5.49 70.03
N SER A 4 6.32 4.74 69.02
CA SER A 4 6.89 4.78 67.68
C SER A 4 6.33 5.97 66.90
N THR A 5 7.00 7.12 67.01
CA THR A 5 6.78 8.28 66.12
C THR A 5 7.19 7.93 64.70
N SER A 6 6.22 7.78 63.80
CA SER A 6 6.47 7.65 62.36
C SER A 6 6.94 9.00 61.79
N SER A 7 8.16 9.03 61.27
CA SER A 7 8.80 10.23 60.72
C SER A 7 8.07 10.72 59.45
N PRO A 8 7.83 12.04 59.28
CA PRO A 8 7.12 12.62 58.12
C PRO A 8 7.78 12.30 56.77
N LYS A 9 9.08 11.94 56.76
CA LYS A 9 9.81 11.49 55.56
C LYS A 9 9.28 10.17 54.98
N SER A 10 8.70 9.30 55.82
CA SER A 10 8.14 8.00 55.40
C SER A 10 6.84 8.14 54.61
N ALA A 11 6.01 9.14 54.93
CA ALA A 11 4.72 9.35 54.26
C ALA A 11 4.91 9.97 52.86
N VAL A 12 5.82 10.94 52.75
CA VAL A 12 6.19 11.58 51.47
C VAL A 12 6.77 10.55 50.50
N MET A 13 7.67 9.68 50.95
CA MET A 13 8.28 8.66 50.09
C MET A 13 7.26 7.62 49.55
N LYS A 14 6.22 7.28 50.34
CA LYS A 14 5.14 6.39 49.90
C LYS A 14 4.22 7.06 48.88
N PHE A 15 3.94 8.36 49.03
CA PHE A 15 3.13 9.13 48.08
C PHE A 15 3.80 9.23 46.70
N TRP A 16 5.10 9.56 46.66
CA TRP A 16 5.87 9.63 45.42
C TRP A 16 6.00 8.28 44.73
N LYS A 17 6.23 7.18 45.48
CA LYS A 17 6.26 5.82 44.92
C LYS A 17 4.92 5.39 44.30
N LYS A 18 3.80 5.71 44.94
CA LYS A 18 2.45 5.40 44.42
C LYS A 18 2.15 6.17 43.13
N ASN A 19 2.50 7.46 43.08
CA ASN A 19 2.29 8.28 41.88
C ASN A 19 3.22 7.88 40.73
N LEU A 20 4.47 7.49 41.01
CA LEU A 20 5.40 6.98 40.00
C LEU A 20 4.89 5.67 39.36
N PHE A 21 4.31 4.78 40.15
CA PHE A 21 3.69 3.54 39.67
C PHE A 21 2.47 3.81 38.77
N ILE A 22 1.62 4.77 39.13
CA ILE A 22 0.44 5.14 38.34
C ILE A 22 0.86 5.79 37.02
N ILE A 23 1.86 6.68 37.02
CA ILE A 23 2.39 7.31 35.81
C ILE A 23 3.05 6.26 34.89
N SER A 24 3.75 5.27 35.45
CA SER A 24 4.33 4.17 34.69
C SER A 24 3.25 3.27 34.05
N LEU A 25 2.14 3.01 34.76
CA LEU A 25 1.04 2.21 34.22
C LEU A 25 0.30 2.94 33.08
N LEU A 26 0.08 4.25 33.24
CA LEU A 26 -0.57 5.09 32.22
C LEU A 26 0.33 5.31 30.99
N GLY A 27 1.66 5.41 31.18
CA GLY A 27 2.63 5.50 30.09
C GLY A 27 2.75 4.23 29.26
N ILE A 28 2.54 3.05 29.87
CA ILE A 28 2.53 1.77 29.16
C ILE A 28 1.24 1.59 28.35
N GLN A 29 0.08 2.05 28.86
CA GLN A 29 -1.18 2.00 28.13
C GLN A 29 -1.25 3.00 26.95
N SER A 30 -0.57 4.16 27.04
CA SER A 30 -0.53 5.11 25.93
C SER A 30 0.38 4.68 24.77
N LEU A 31 1.39 3.83 25.04
CA LEU A 31 2.32 3.33 24.02
C LEU A 31 1.67 2.31 23.06
N SER A 32 0.57 1.67 23.45
CA SER A 32 -0.13 0.67 22.62
C SER A 32 -1.07 1.29 21.57
N LEU A 33 -1.39 2.58 21.65
CA LEU A 33 -2.42 3.21 20.81
C LEU A 33 -1.88 3.86 19.52
N THR A 34 -0.55 3.92 19.33
CA THR A 34 0.05 4.54 18.12
C THR A 34 0.18 3.59 16.92
N ALA A 35 -0.24 2.33 17.03
CA ALA A 35 -0.13 1.37 15.93
C ALA A 35 -1.15 1.62 14.79
N SER A 36 -2.34 2.15 15.11
CA SER A 36 -3.45 2.20 14.15
C SER A 36 -3.29 3.21 13.02
N PHE A 37 -2.55 4.31 13.21
CA PHE A 37 -2.39 5.34 12.16
C PHE A 37 -1.40 4.96 11.04
N LYS A 38 -0.64 3.86 11.19
CA LYS A 38 0.24 3.33 10.13
C LYS A 38 -0.49 2.36 9.17
N ALA A 39 -1.63 1.81 9.57
CA ALA A 39 -2.25 0.68 8.90
C ALA A 39 -2.87 1.01 7.53
N THR A 40 -3.55 2.15 7.38
CA THR A 40 -4.28 2.50 6.15
C THR A 40 -3.35 2.69 4.95
N ASN A 41 -2.24 3.42 5.11
CA ASN A 41 -1.28 3.59 4.03
C ASN A 41 -0.50 2.29 3.74
N ALA A 42 -0.21 1.48 4.76
CA ALA A 42 0.49 0.21 4.57
C ALA A 42 -0.32 -0.77 3.71
N CYS A 43 -1.64 -0.87 3.93
CA CYS A 43 -2.51 -1.72 3.12
C CYS A 43 -2.66 -1.21 1.68
N GLU A 44 -2.69 0.11 1.46
CA GLU A 44 -2.69 0.67 0.11
C GLU A 44 -1.40 0.30 -0.64
N TYR A 45 -0.24 0.40 0.01
CA TYR A 45 1.04 0.00 -0.59
C TYR A 45 1.11 -1.51 -0.82
N ALA A 46 0.68 -2.33 0.13
CA ALA A 46 0.60 -3.79 -0.04
C ALA A 46 -0.28 -4.16 -1.25
N ASN A 47 -1.44 -3.51 -1.41
CA ASN A 47 -2.30 -3.71 -2.57
C ASN A 47 -1.62 -3.26 -3.88
N SER A 48 -0.96 -2.09 -3.86
CA SER A 48 -0.20 -1.60 -5.01
C SER A 48 0.94 -2.55 -5.41
N ASN A 49 1.59 -3.20 -4.43
CA ASN A 49 2.61 -4.20 -4.66
C ASN A 49 2.02 -5.52 -5.21
N MET A 50 0.85 -5.96 -4.72
CA MET A 50 0.13 -7.10 -5.31
C MET A 50 -0.27 -6.86 -6.77
N GLU A 51 -0.70 -5.65 -7.12
CA GLU A 51 -0.98 -5.30 -8.51
C GLU A 51 0.27 -5.40 -9.39
N TYR A 52 1.43 -4.93 -8.90
CA TYR A 52 2.69 -5.12 -9.62
C TYR A 52 3.00 -6.61 -9.82
N ILE A 53 2.87 -7.43 -8.79
CA ILE A 53 3.09 -8.89 -8.85
C ILE A 53 2.14 -9.53 -9.86
N LYS A 54 0.86 -9.14 -9.86
CA LYS A 54 -0.14 -9.58 -10.84
C LYS A 54 0.31 -9.26 -12.26
N ASP A 55 0.65 -8.00 -12.54
CA ASP A 55 1.00 -7.55 -13.89
C ASP A 55 2.27 -8.26 -14.42
N GLN A 56 3.27 -8.47 -13.57
CA GLN A 56 4.45 -9.26 -13.93
C GLN A 56 4.09 -10.74 -14.19
N THR A 57 3.18 -11.31 -13.40
CA THR A 57 2.72 -12.70 -13.57
C THR A 57 1.93 -12.87 -14.86
N GLU A 58 1.02 -11.95 -15.18
CA GLU A 58 0.27 -11.94 -16.45
C GLU A 58 1.20 -11.81 -17.65
N THR A 59 2.18 -10.91 -17.56
CA THR A 59 3.21 -10.75 -18.60
C THR A 59 4.03 -12.03 -18.77
N ALA A 60 4.37 -12.72 -17.68
CA ALA A 60 5.06 -14.01 -17.73
C ALA A 60 4.22 -15.08 -18.45
N ILE A 61 2.90 -15.12 -18.18
CA ILE A 61 1.96 -16.06 -18.80
C ILE A 61 1.81 -15.79 -20.30
N SER A 62 1.71 -14.53 -20.71
CA SER A 62 1.53 -14.14 -22.11
C SER A 62 2.82 -14.22 -22.94
N SER A 63 3.97 -14.39 -22.30
CA SER A 63 5.27 -14.40 -22.99
C SER A 63 5.43 -15.65 -23.87
N PRO A 64 5.96 -15.50 -25.10
CA PRO A 64 6.08 -16.61 -26.06
C PRO A 64 7.23 -17.56 -25.73
N GLU A 65 8.28 -17.06 -25.09
CA GLU A 65 9.50 -17.81 -24.81
C GLU A 65 9.65 -18.10 -23.33
N LEU A 66 10.10 -19.31 -22.98
CA LEU A 66 10.30 -19.72 -21.59
C LEU A 66 11.29 -18.80 -20.85
N GLN A 67 12.33 -18.30 -21.51
CA GLN A 67 13.30 -17.40 -20.86
C GLN A 67 12.66 -16.05 -20.48
N ILE A 68 11.82 -15.50 -21.36
CA ILE A 68 11.07 -14.27 -21.09
C ILE A 68 10.03 -14.50 -19.99
N THR A 69 9.34 -15.65 -20.03
CA THR A 69 8.45 -16.09 -18.94
C THR A 69 9.18 -16.12 -17.59
N LYS A 70 10.36 -16.76 -17.52
CA LYS A 70 11.18 -16.83 -16.30
C LYS A 70 11.62 -15.44 -15.83
N TYR A 71 12.04 -14.57 -16.75
CA TYR A 71 12.43 -13.20 -16.43
C TYR A 71 11.32 -12.41 -15.71
N TYR A 72 10.10 -12.46 -16.24
CA TYR A 72 8.96 -11.78 -15.61
C TYR A 72 8.52 -12.46 -14.31
N ALA A 73 8.62 -13.78 -14.21
CA ALA A 73 8.40 -14.49 -12.94
C ALA A 73 9.41 -14.05 -11.87
N TYR A 74 10.69 -13.88 -12.22
CA TYR A 74 11.71 -13.34 -11.30
C TYR A 74 11.43 -11.89 -10.89
N LYS A 75 10.90 -11.05 -11.80
CA LYS A 75 10.46 -9.69 -11.44
C LYS A 75 9.34 -9.71 -10.40
N ALA A 76 8.37 -10.62 -10.54
CA ALA A 76 7.30 -10.80 -9.56
C ALA A 76 7.86 -11.25 -8.20
N ILE A 77 8.75 -12.26 -8.19
CA ILE A 77 9.43 -12.75 -6.97
C ILE A 77 10.19 -11.61 -6.29
N ASN A 78 10.99 -10.85 -7.03
CA ASN A 78 11.74 -9.72 -6.48
C ASN A 78 10.82 -8.63 -5.90
N GLY A 79 9.64 -8.42 -6.52
CA GLY A 79 8.60 -7.56 -5.96
C GLY A 79 8.14 -8.03 -4.59
N ILE A 80 7.85 -9.33 -4.44
CA ILE A 80 7.46 -9.94 -3.16
C ILE A 80 8.54 -9.75 -2.10
N GLU A 81 9.78 -10.13 -2.40
CA GLU A 81 10.89 -10.09 -1.44
C GLU A 81 11.17 -8.67 -0.94
N LYS A 82 11.08 -7.67 -1.83
CA LYS A 82 11.29 -6.26 -1.45
C LYS A 82 10.17 -5.68 -0.59
N THR A 83 8.93 -6.17 -0.76
CA THR A 83 7.73 -5.51 -0.24
C THR A 83 7.05 -6.27 0.89
N ARG A 84 7.59 -7.43 1.31
CA ARG A 84 7.05 -8.24 2.42
C ARG A 84 6.77 -7.42 3.69
N SER A 85 7.59 -6.41 3.98
CA SER A 85 7.37 -5.51 5.12
C SER A 85 6.10 -4.66 5.00
N ASN A 86 5.66 -4.27 3.79
CA ASN A 86 4.40 -3.54 3.58
C ASN A 86 3.19 -4.43 3.93
N PHE A 87 3.24 -5.72 3.58
CA PHE A 87 2.19 -6.68 3.96
C PHE A 87 2.14 -6.91 5.47
N ASN A 88 3.31 -7.10 6.09
CA ASN A 88 3.40 -7.23 7.55
C ASN A 88 2.90 -5.97 8.27
N ALA A 89 3.20 -4.79 7.75
CA ALA A 89 2.73 -3.52 8.29
C ALA A 89 1.21 -3.30 8.09
N CYS A 90 0.64 -3.85 7.01
CA CYS A 90 -0.82 -3.87 6.81
C CYS A 90 -1.50 -4.84 7.79
N GLY A 91 -0.88 -5.99 8.07
CA GLY A 91 -1.34 -6.93 9.11
C GLY A 91 -2.42 -7.92 8.68
N CYS A 92 -2.87 -7.90 7.41
CA CYS A 92 -3.82 -8.87 6.87
C CYS A 92 -3.15 -10.25 6.68
N GLN A 93 -3.45 -11.20 7.57
CA GLN A 93 -2.80 -12.52 7.60
C GLN A 93 -3.20 -13.37 6.39
N GLU A 94 -4.44 -13.26 5.93
CA GLU A 94 -4.95 -13.95 4.76
C GLU A 94 -4.17 -13.51 3.50
N ALA A 95 -3.97 -12.21 3.33
CA ALA A 95 -3.18 -11.67 2.22
C ALA A 95 -1.70 -12.08 2.28
N ILE A 96 -1.12 -12.17 3.48
CA ILE A 96 0.25 -12.68 3.68
C ILE A 96 0.34 -14.15 3.29
N SER A 97 -0.63 -14.97 3.72
CA SER A 97 -0.73 -16.39 3.34
C SER A 97 -0.85 -16.55 1.82
N SER A 98 -1.72 -15.77 1.19
CA SER A 98 -1.83 -15.72 -0.27
C SER A 98 -0.51 -15.29 -0.94
N LEU A 99 0.22 -14.32 -0.38
CA LEU A 99 1.53 -13.89 -0.90
C LEU A 99 2.58 -15.01 -0.84
N ASP A 100 2.58 -15.80 0.22
CA ASP A 100 3.48 -16.95 0.36
C ASP A 100 3.18 -18.05 -0.67
N ASP A 101 1.89 -18.34 -0.90
CA ASP A 101 1.48 -19.25 -1.97
C ASP A 101 1.88 -18.73 -3.36
N VAL A 102 1.75 -17.42 -3.60
CA VAL A 102 2.24 -16.80 -4.84
C VAL A 102 3.73 -17.04 -5.00
N LEU A 103 4.52 -16.80 -3.96
CA LEU A 103 5.97 -16.97 -3.98
C LEU A 103 6.40 -18.41 -4.29
N ILE A 104 5.71 -19.40 -3.70
CA ILE A 104 5.96 -20.83 -3.95
C ILE A 104 5.72 -21.13 -5.44
N ASN A 105 4.56 -20.77 -5.96
CA ASN A 105 4.19 -21.06 -7.35
C ASN A 105 5.06 -20.31 -8.36
N LEU A 106 5.48 -19.07 -8.07
CA LEU A 106 6.44 -18.35 -8.91
C LEU A 106 7.82 -19.05 -8.92
N LYS A 107 8.30 -19.53 -7.77
CA LYS A 107 9.55 -20.29 -7.68
C LYS A 107 9.46 -21.58 -8.50
N GLU A 108 8.34 -22.30 -8.44
CA GLU A 108 8.08 -23.47 -9.30
C GLU A 108 8.11 -23.09 -10.79
N ALA A 109 7.44 -22.00 -11.17
CA ALA A 109 7.43 -21.51 -12.55
C ALA A 109 8.83 -21.20 -13.09
N THR A 110 9.73 -20.66 -12.26
CA THR A 110 11.12 -20.36 -12.66
C THR A 110 11.99 -21.61 -12.83
N LYS A 111 11.66 -22.69 -12.10
CA LYS A 111 12.38 -23.98 -12.15
C LYS A 111 11.91 -24.89 -13.28
N ALA A 112 10.73 -24.64 -13.84
CA ALA A 112 10.17 -25.43 -14.94
C ALA A 112 11.08 -25.50 -16.17
N ASP A 113 11.19 -26.70 -16.76
CA ASP A 113 11.98 -26.95 -17.97
C ASP A 113 11.17 -26.77 -19.26
N THR A 114 9.85 -26.64 -19.16
CA THR A 114 8.96 -26.46 -20.31
C THR A 114 8.06 -25.24 -20.13
N HIS A 115 7.67 -24.62 -21.25
CA HIS A 115 6.76 -23.48 -21.24
C HIS A 115 5.39 -23.82 -20.62
N SER A 116 4.87 -25.01 -20.93
CA SER A 116 3.58 -25.47 -20.41
C SER A 116 3.59 -25.64 -18.89
N SER A 117 4.61 -26.31 -18.33
CA SER A 117 4.72 -26.48 -16.87
C SER A 117 4.92 -25.15 -16.14
N SER A 118 5.73 -24.24 -16.71
CA SER A 118 5.89 -22.88 -16.18
C SER A 118 4.55 -22.12 -16.15
N LYS A 119 3.78 -22.19 -17.24
CA LYS A 119 2.45 -21.56 -17.33
C LYS A 119 1.46 -22.11 -16.30
N GLN A 120 1.44 -23.41 -16.05
CA GLN A 120 0.55 -24.00 -15.04
C GLN A 120 0.86 -23.46 -13.64
N ALA A 121 2.14 -23.38 -13.27
CA ALA A 121 2.55 -22.78 -12.00
C ALA A 121 2.21 -21.28 -11.94
N LEU A 122 2.42 -20.54 -13.03
CA LEU A 122 2.05 -19.12 -13.11
C LEU A 122 0.54 -18.88 -12.99
N GLN A 123 -0.30 -19.75 -13.52
CA GLN A 123 -1.75 -19.65 -13.37
C GLN A 123 -2.17 -19.81 -11.90
N LYS A 124 -1.53 -20.72 -11.16
CA LYS A 124 -1.73 -20.84 -9.71
C LYS A 124 -1.26 -19.58 -8.97
N ALA A 125 -0.08 -19.07 -9.33
CA ALA A 125 0.43 -17.81 -8.78
C ALA A 125 -0.55 -16.64 -9.05
N LEU A 126 -1.08 -16.52 -10.27
CA LEU A 126 -2.05 -15.49 -10.62
C LEU A 126 -3.34 -15.63 -9.80
N LYS A 127 -3.87 -16.85 -9.66
CA LYS A 127 -5.06 -17.12 -8.85
C LYS A 127 -4.87 -16.66 -7.39
N ASN A 128 -3.73 -16.99 -6.79
CA ASN A 128 -3.42 -16.59 -5.41
C ASN A 128 -3.12 -15.10 -5.28
N THR A 129 -2.54 -14.48 -6.32
CA THR A 129 -2.36 -13.02 -6.36
C THR A 129 -3.71 -12.31 -6.34
N LEU A 130 -4.65 -12.75 -7.19
CA LEU A 130 -6.02 -12.22 -7.22
C LEU A 130 -6.76 -12.45 -5.90
N LYS A 131 -6.51 -13.59 -5.23
CA LYS A 131 -7.04 -13.87 -3.89
C LYS A 131 -6.52 -12.86 -2.86
N GLY A 132 -5.21 -12.64 -2.80
CA GLY A 132 -4.63 -11.67 -1.87
C GLY A 132 -5.05 -10.22 -2.13
N ILE A 133 -5.26 -9.82 -3.40
CA ILE A 133 -5.84 -8.50 -3.72
C ILE A 133 -7.25 -8.37 -3.13
N ARG A 134 -8.09 -9.40 -3.24
CA ARG A 134 -9.43 -9.38 -2.64
C ARG A 134 -9.38 -9.33 -1.12
N GLU A 135 -8.51 -10.12 -0.50
CA GLU A 135 -8.34 -10.14 0.96
C GLU A 135 -7.88 -8.78 1.49
N LEU A 136 -6.92 -8.12 0.82
CA LEU A 136 -6.51 -6.76 1.18
C LEU A 136 -7.64 -5.74 1.05
N LYS A 137 -8.46 -5.85 0.01
CA LYS A 137 -9.61 -4.97 -0.21
C LYS A 137 -10.66 -5.16 0.89
N ASP A 138 -11.01 -6.40 1.18
CA ASP A 138 -12.02 -6.75 2.18
C ASP A 138 -11.56 -6.33 3.58
N PHE A 139 -10.30 -6.63 3.92
CA PHE A 139 -9.67 -6.19 5.17
C PHE A 139 -9.66 -4.67 5.31
N GLY A 140 -9.31 -3.96 4.23
CA GLY A 140 -9.35 -2.49 4.20
C GLY A 140 -10.74 -1.93 4.49
N LEU A 141 -11.80 -2.53 3.94
CA LEU A 141 -13.19 -2.15 4.23
C LEU A 141 -13.53 -2.41 5.71
N THR A 142 -13.14 -3.55 6.27
CA THR A 142 -13.40 -3.88 7.67
C THR A 142 -12.66 -2.94 8.63
N VAL A 143 -11.37 -2.67 8.40
CA VAL A 143 -10.59 -1.76 9.23
C VAL A 143 -11.14 -0.33 9.16
N ASN A 144 -11.54 0.12 7.96
CA ASN A 144 -12.16 1.44 7.80
C ASN A 144 -13.54 1.52 8.47
N ASN A 145 -14.34 0.45 8.46
CA ASN A 145 -15.65 0.43 9.11
C ASN A 145 -15.58 0.30 10.64
N VAL A 146 -14.61 -0.46 11.17
CA VAL A 146 -14.44 -0.67 12.62
C VAL A 146 -13.83 0.55 13.33
N TYR A 147 -13.06 1.37 12.60
CA TYR A 147 -12.37 2.54 13.17
C TYR A 147 -12.84 3.90 12.60
N GLY A 148 -13.83 3.93 11.70
CA GLY A 148 -14.06 5.08 10.81
C GLY A 148 -15.47 5.66 10.79
N ASP A 149 -16.07 5.98 11.95
CA ASP A 149 -17.04 7.10 11.99
C ASP A 149 -16.32 8.47 11.86
N ASN A 150 -14.98 8.46 11.82
CA ASN A 150 -14.15 9.62 11.49
C ASN A 150 -13.64 9.63 10.03
N MET A 151 -14.08 8.69 9.19
CA MET A 151 -13.76 8.68 7.77
C MET A 151 -14.95 9.18 6.93
N LEU A 152 -15.40 10.40 7.20
CA LEU A 152 -16.33 11.10 6.32
C LEU A 152 -15.69 11.30 4.94
N VAL A 153 -16.08 10.45 3.99
CA VAL A 153 -15.92 10.67 2.55
C VAL A 153 -16.96 11.73 2.17
N LEU A 154 -16.63 12.99 2.41
CA LEU A 154 -17.41 14.12 1.94
C LEU A 154 -17.06 14.35 0.46
N ASN A 155 -17.85 13.79 -0.45
CA ASN A 155 -17.95 14.27 -1.83
C ASN A 155 -18.38 15.74 -1.77
N THR A 156 -17.43 16.67 -1.78
CA THR A 156 -17.72 18.09 -1.54
C THR A 156 -17.09 18.96 -2.61
N LYS A 157 -17.73 18.94 -3.78
CA LYS A 157 -17.68 20.10 -4.68
C LYS A 157 -18.60 21.25 -4.20
N GLU A 158 -19.53 21.00 -3.27
CA GLU A 158 -20.57 21.98 -2.90
C GLU A 158 -20.54 22.47 -1.44
N VAL A 159 -19.77 21.85 -0.54
CA VAL A 159 -19.75 22.23 0.91
C VAL A 159 -18.54 23.10 1.29
N LEU A 160 -17.53 23.22 0.41
CA LEU A 160 -16.31 24.00 0.70
C LEU A 160 -16.57 25.51 0.85
N ASP A 161 -17.67 26.02 0.30
CA ASP A 161 -17.98 27.46 0.33
C ASP A 161 -18.93 27.87 1.48
N ALA A 162 -19.52 26.92 2.21
CA ALA A 162 -20.66 27.23 3.08
C ALA A 162 -20.37 27.36 4.58
N GLN A 163 -19.37 26.67 5.16
CA GLN A 163 -19.16 26.69 6.62
C GLN A 163 -17.68 26.62 7.02
N GLY A 164 -17.30 27.49 7.96
CA GLY A 164 -15.93 27.80 8.39
C GLY A 164 -14.97 26.61 8.45
N GLY A 165 -13.80 26.84 7.84
CA GLY A 165 -12.79 25.83 7.49
C GLY A 165 -12.54 24.75 8.53
N ILE A 166 -12.88 23.52 8.14
CA ILE A 166 -12.43 22.31 8.82
C ILE A 166 -10.90 22.24 8.67
N LEU A 167 -10.16 22.28 9.78
CA LEU A 167 -8.72 22.01 9.80
C LEU A 167 -8.49 20.54 9.40
N LEU A 168 -8.14 20.32 8.13
CA LEU A 168 -7.69 19.01 7.66
C LEU A 168 -6.42 18.60 8.43
N PRO A 169 -6.31 17.35 8.90
CA PRO A 169 -5.07 16.83 9.46
C PRO A 169 -3.90 17.04 8.50
N GLU A 170 -2.71 17.37 9.02
CA GLU A 170 -1.50 17.71 8.25
C GLU A 170 -1.20 16.70 7.13
N GLY A 171 -1.42 15.40 7.38
CA GLY A 171 -1.28 14.35 6.38
C GLY A 171 -2.23 14.46 5.17
N LYS A 172 -3.48 14.88 5.39
CA LYS A 172 -4.47 15.07 4.30
C LYS A 172 -4.16 16.32 3.48
N GLN A 173 -3.67 17.37 4.11
CA GLN A 173 -3.25 18.58 3.40
C GLN A 173 -2.08 18.28 2.44
N LEU A 174 -1.09 17.51 2.88
CA LEU A 174 0.02 17.07 2.04
C LEU A 174 -0.44 16.23 0.85
N GLU A 175 -1.33 15.25 1.06
CA GLU A 175 -1.89 14.44 -0.02
C GLU A 175 -2.62 15.29 -1.05
N GLN A 176 -3.45 16.23 -0.60
CA GLN A 176 -4.18 17.14 -1.47
C GLN A 176 -3.25 18.08 -2.24
N GLN A 177 -2.20 18.60 -1.61
CA GLN A 177 -1.18 19.43 -2.28
C GLN A 177 -0.48 18.64 -3.39
N ILE A 178 -0.08 17.39 -3.13
CA ILE A 178 0.55 16.53 -4.14
C ILE A 178 -0.41 16.22 -5.27
N HIS A 179 -1.67 15.89 -4.97
CA HIS A 179 -2.70 15.63 -5.97
C HIS A 179 -2.96 16.85 -6.86
N ASN A 180 -3.05 18.04 -6.26
CA ASN A 180 -3.20 19.29 -7.00
C ASN A 180 -1.97 19.60 -7.87
N GLY A 181 -0.77 19.36 -7.35
CA GLY A 181 0.48 19.51 -8.10
C GLY A 181 0.58 18.57 -9.31
N LEU A 182 -0.09 17.41 -9.26
CA LEU A 182 -0.14 16.45 -10.36
C LEU A 182 -1.23 16.74 -11.41
N ARG A 183 -2.02 17.81 -11.26
CA ARG A 183 -3.06 18.17 -12.23
C ARG A 183 -2.50 18.44 -13.62
N ASN A 184 -1.36 19.13 -13.71
CA ASN A 184 -0.71 19.41 -14.99
C ASN A 184 -0.17 18.13 -15.65
N PHE A 185 0.26 17.16 -14.84
CA PHE A 185 0.66 15.84 -15.34
C PHE A 185 -0.55 15.08 -15.89
N GLU A 186 -1.68 15.08 -15.19
CA GLU A 186 -2.93 14.46 -15.66
C GLU A 186 -3.40 15.07 -17.00
N ILE A 187 -3.36 16.40 -17.12
CA ILE A 187 -3.64 17.11 -18.38
C ILE A 187 -2.65 16.70 -19.48
N SER A 188 -1.36 16.58 -19.15
CA SER A 188 -0.33 16.16 -20.11
C SER A 188 -0.58 14.74 -20.62
N ILE A 189 -1.02 13.82 -19.76
CA ILE A 189 -1.40 12.46 -20.15
C ILE A 189 -2.61 12.47 -21.08
N ASP A 190 -3.65 13.26 -20.77
CA ASP A 190 -4.82 13.39 -21.65
C ASP A 190 -4.45 14.01 -23.01
N ASN A 191 -3.49 14.94 -23.04
CA ASN A 191 -2.98 15.50 -24.30
C ASN A 191 -2.21 14.46 -25.11
N ILE A 192 -1.38 13.64 -24.45
CA ILE A 192 -0.67 12.52 -25.10
C ILE A 192 -1.64 11.57 -25.77
N ILE A 193 -2.74 11.20 -25.08
CA ILE A 193 -3.79 10.34 -25.64
C ILE A 193 -4.43 10.97 -26.89
N LYS A 194 -4.61 12.30 -26.91
CA LYS A 194 -5.29 13.01 -28.01
C LYS A 194 -4.39 13.34 -29.20
N GLN A 195 -3.09 13.48 -28.97
CA GLN A 195 -2.17 14.08 -29.95
C GLN A 195 -1.17 13.09 -30.54
N LEU A 196 -0.84 12.01 -29.84
CA LEU A 196 0.10 11.01 -30.33
C LEU A 196 -0.62 9.83 -30.99
N ASP A 197 0.13 9.12 -31.83
CA ASP A 197 -0.27 7.81 -32.33
C ASP A 197 -0.53 6.84 -31.17
N CYS A 198 -1.47 5.93 -31.38
CA CYS A 198 -1.95 5.02 -30.34
C CYS A 198 -0.83 4.18 -29.71
N ASP A 199 0.08 3.65 -30.53
CA ASP A 199 1.17 2.81 -30.06
C ASP A 199 2.22 3.62 -29.30
N GLU A 200 2.47 4.85 -29.74
CA GLU A 200 3.39 5.77 -29.06
C GLU A 200 2.83 6.20 -27.70
N ALA A 201 1.56 6.62 -27.65
CA ALA A 201 0.86 6.96 -26.42
C ALA A 201 0.84 5.77 -25.45
N ARG A 202 0.46 4.58 -25.94
CA ARG A 202 0.43 3.34 -25.15
C ARG A 202 1.80 3.01 -24.58
N ARG A 203 2.86 3.10 -25.38
CA ARG A 203 4.24 2.84 -24.95
C ARG A 203 4.68 3.83 -23.86
N PHE A 204 4.42 5.12 -24.05
CA PHE A 204 4.78 6.16 -23.08
C PHE A 204 4.05 5.98 -21.75
N ILE A 205 2.73 5.81 -21.80
CA ILE A 205 1.89 5.69 -20.61
C ILE A 205 2.24 4.40 -19.86
N LYS A 206 2.42 3.28 -20.57
CA LYS A 206 2.83 2.00 -19.98
C LYS A 206 4.18 2.10 -19.28
N LYS A 207 5.18 2.71 -19.93
CA LYS A 207 6.49 2.93 -19.32
C LYS A 207 6.40 3.79 -18.05
N THR A 208 5.55 4.81 -18.07
CA THR A 208 5.35 5.68 -16.90
C THR A 208 4.66 4.95 -15.74
N TYR A 209 3.63 4.14 -16.06
CA TYR A 209 2.98 3.24 -15.11
C TYR A 209 3.95 2.25 -14.46
N GLU A 210 4.77 1.58 -15.28
CA GLU A 210 5.76 0.60 -14.81
C GLU A 210 6.81 1.25 -13.91
N ASN A 211 7.33 2.41 -14.32
CA ASN A 211 8.31 3.16 -13.51
C ASN A 211 7.75 3.55 -12.14
N ALA A 212 6.51 4.05 -12.10
CA ALA A 212 5.85 4.38 -10.84
C ALA A 212 5.65 3.14 -9.96
N SER A 213 5.21 2.03 -10.55
CA SER A 213 5.02 0.75 -9.86
C SER A 213 6.34 0.20 -9.28
N ILE A 214 7.44 0.27 -10.03
CA ILE A 214 8.77 -0.13 -9.57
C ILE A 214 9.24 0.74 -8.40
N LYS A 215 9.00 2.06 -8.46
CA LYS A 215 9.36 2.96 -7.35
C LYS A 215 8.59 2.65 -6.07
N LEU A 216 7.36 2.17 -6.16
CA LEU A 216 6.56 1.76 -5.01
C LEU A 216 7.01 0.44 -4.37
N LEU A 217 7.97 -0.27 -4.98
CA LEU A 217 8.63 -1.42 -4.34
C LEU A 217 9.71 -0.99 -3.33
N ASP A 218 10.14 0.26 -3.38
CA ASP A 218 11.11 0.82 -2.45
C ASP A 218 10.43 1.12 -1.10
N THR A 219 10.73 0.30 -0.10
CA THR A 219 10.12 0.41 1.23
C THR A 219 10.67 1.60 2.02
N ASP A 220 11.86 2.10 1.67
CA ASP A 220 12.51 3.27 2.28
C ASP A 220 12.03 4.60 1.71
N LEU A 221 11.17 4.56 0.69
CA LEU A 221 10.63 5.74 0.04
C LEU A 221 9.84 6.60 1.05
N THR A 222 10.14 7.90 1.11
CA THR A 222 9.45 8.85 2.01
C THR A 222 7.95 8.89 1.73
N LYS A 223 7.12 9.15 2.74
CA LYS A 223 5.65 9.25 2.60
C LYS A 223 5.19 10.16 1.43
N PRO A 224 5.70 11.41 1.27
CA PRO A 224 5.31 12.26 0.13
C PRO A 224 5.60 11.62 -1.23
N LYS A 225 6.77 10.98 -1.39
CA LYS A 225 7.15 10.29 -2.63
C LYS A 225 6.28 9.06 -2.89
N LYS A 226 5.92 8.30 -1.85
CA LYS A 226 4.98 7.17 -2.00
C LYS A 226 3.62 7.64 -2.50
N ILE A 227 3.06 8.72 -1.92
CA ILE A 227 1.80 9.33 -2.38
C ILE A 227 1.91 9.78 -3.85
N TYR A 228 3.00 10.47 -4.19
CA TYR A 228 3.25 10.92 -5.56
C TYR A 228 3.25 9.76 -6.57
N HIS A 229 4.05 8.72 -6.33
CA HIS A 229 4.15 7.60 -7.26
C HIS A 229 2.86 6.78 -7.31
N GLN A 230 2.13 6.66 -6.20
CA GLN A 230 0.82 6.03 -6.16
C GLN A 230 -0.18 6.79 -7.03
N ARG A 231 -0.23 8.13 -6.94
CA ARG A 231 -1.10 8.96 -7.80
C ARG A 231 -0.71 8.86 -9.27
N VAL A 232 0.59 8.89 -9.60
CA VAL A 232 1.07 8.71 -10.99
C VAL A 232 0.66 7.33 -11.54
N LYS A 233 0.81 6.26 -10.74
CA LYS A 233 0.37 4.91 -11.11
C LYS A 233 -1.13 4.89 -11.41
N THR A 234 -1.96 5.51 -10.56
CA THR A 234 -3.42 5.57 -10.78
C THR A 234 -3.79 6.34 -12.05
N ILE A 235 -3.21 7.51 -12.28
CA ILE A 235 -3.48 8.33 -13.48
C ILE A 235 -3.13 7.52 -14.74
N THR A 236 -1.94 6.90 -14.76
CA THR A 236 -1.47 6.14 -15.92
C THR A 236 -2.23 4.83 -16.13
N LYS A 237 -2.64 4.14 -15.06
CA LYS A 237 -3.53 2.97 -15.15
C LYS A 237 -4.87 3.33 -15.79
N ASN A 238 -5.49 4.42 -15.34
CA ASN A 238 -6.74 4.90 -15.91
C ASN A 238 -6.57 5.32 -17.37
N ALA A 239 -5.44 5.95 -17.70
CA ALA A 239 -5.10 6.31 -19.07
C ALA A 239 -4.94 5.09 -19.98
N LEU A 240 -4.28 4.02 -19.51
CA LEU A 240 -4.17 2.76 -20.25
C LEU A 240 -5.54 2.14 -20.55
N ALA A 241 -6.45 2.15 -19.58
CA ALA A 241 -7.82 1.65 -19.75
C ALA A 241 -8.60 2.46 -20.81
N LYS A 242 -8.36 3.76 -20.94
CA LYS A 242 -9.00 4.59 -21.98
C LYS A 242 -8.53 4.26 -23.40
N ILE A 243 -7.34 3.69 -23.55
CA ILE A 243 -6.70 3.40 -24.85
C ILE A 243 -6.53 1.88 -25.09
N GLU A 244 -7.23 1.06 -24.32
CA GLU A 244 -7.18 -0.40 -24.43
C GLU A 244 -7.66 -0.86 -25.83
N ASP A 245 -8.75 -0.27 -26.31
CA ASP A 245 -9.37 -0.57 -27.62
C ASP A 245 -8.94 0.38 -28.75
N CYS A 246 -7.93 1.21 -28.50
CA CYS A 246 -7.42 2.12 -29.50
C CYS A 246 -6.71 1.31 -30.60
N GLN A 247 -7.25 1.40 -31.83
CA GLN A 247 -6.73 0.78 -33.07
C GLN A 247 -5.62 1.62 -33.68
#